data_AF-A0A963PSU3-F1
#
_entry.id   AF-A0A963PSU3-F1
#
_cell.length_a   1.000
_cell.length_b   1.000
_cell.length_c   1.000
_cell.angle_alpha   90.00
_cell.angle_beta   90.00
_cell.angle_gamma   90.00
#
_symmetry.space_group_name_H-M   'P 1'
#
loop_
_entity.id
_entity.type
_entity.pdbx_description
1 polymer ?
#
loop_
_entity_poly.entity_id
_entity_poly.type
_entity_poly.pdbx_seq_one_letter_code
_entity_poly.pdbx_strand_id
1 'polypeptide(L)'
;LMLGGVHGKNEKQVFAELCEVIDEWVAKAKSDNEELPEGMAGKQYSGKFNLRLSARLHERLALAALKEGKSLNNYVAEVLERRLSR
;
A
#
# COMPACT_ATOMS: atom_id res chain seq x y z
N LEU A 1 15.97 16.71 10.09
CA LEU A 1 14.89 15.71 10.01
C LEU A 1 13.97 15.88 11.21
N MET A 2 12.68 16.16 10.98
CA MET A 2 11.65 16.22 12.02
C MET A 2 11.53 14.84 12.69
N LEU A 3 12.01 14.73 13.92
CA LEU A 3 11.97 13.48 14.71
C LEU A 3 10.62 13.26 15.41
N GLY A 4 9.68 14.22 15.30
CA GLY A 4 8.32 14.13 15.82
C GLY A 4 7.32 14.45 14.72
N GLY A 5 6.38 13.54 14.47
CA GLY A 5 5.32 13.74 13.47
C GLY A 5 4.24 14.74 13.94
N VAL A 6 3.29 15.04 13.06
CA VAL A 6 2.12 15.86 13.38
C VAL A 6 1.10 15.01 14.17
N HIS A 7 0.61 15.53 15.29
CA HIS A 7 -0.26 14.78 16.21
C HIS A 7 -1.29 15.69 16.89
N GLY A 8 -2.51 15.19 17.08
CA GLY A 8 -3.60 15.97 17.67
C GLY A 8 -4.89 15.16 17.82
N LYS A 9 -5.88 15.71 18.52
CA LYS A 9 -7.18 15.06 18.77
C LYS A 9 -8.21 15.31 17.66
N ASN A 10 -7.87 16.15 16.68
CA ASN A 10 -8.75 16.53 15.58
C ASN A 10 -8.08 16.19 14.25
N GLU A 11 -8.65 15.23 13.54
CA GLU A 11 -8.11 14.73 12.27
C GLU A 11 -7.97 15.82 11.21
N LYS A 12 -8.90 16.78 11.14
CA LYS A 12 -8.84 17.88 10.17
C LYS A 12 -7.67 18.82 10.45
N GLN A 13 -7.41 19.12 11.73
CA GLN A 13 -6.29 19.96 12.12
C GLN A 13 -4.96 19.24 11.88
N VAL A 14 -4.86 17.98 12.28
CA VAL A 14 -3.69 17.13 12.02
C VAL A 14 -3.39 17.06 10.52
N PHE A 15 -4.41 16.91 9.68
CA PHE A 15 -4.23 16.85 8.24
C PHE A 15 -3.75 18.19 7.66
N ALA A 16 -4.31 19.32 8.10
CA ALA A 16 -3.88 20.64 7.66
C ALA A 16 -2.42 20.92 8.04
N GLU A 17 -2.06 20.67 9.29
CA GLU A 17 -0.68 20.82 9.80
C GLU A 17 0.29 19.87 9.06
N LEU A 18 -0.14 18.65 8.73
CA LEU A 18 0.68 17.72 7.95
C LEU A 18 0.97 18.26 6.55
N CYS A 19 0.00 18.88 5.88
CA CYS A 19 0.22 19.50 4.56
C CYS A 19 1.25 20.62 4.64
N GLU A 20 1.16 21.49 5.65
CA GLU A 20 2.11 22.59 5.87
C GLU A 20 3.55 22.07 6.07
N VAL A 21 3.71 21.04 6.91
CA VAL A 21 5.02 20.42 7.15
C VAL A 21 5.61 19.78 5.88
N ILE A 22 4.77 19.15 5.05
CA ILE A 22 5.22 18.60 3.76
C ILE A 22 5.70 19.71 2.83
N ASP A 23 4.98 20.83 2.74
CA ASP A 23 5.36 21.96 1.88
C ASP A 23 6.70 22.58 2.32
N GLU A 24 6.89 22.76 3.63
CA GLU A 24 8.17 23.21 4.20
C GLU A 24 9.32 22.25 3.88
N TRP A 25 9.07 20.93 3.99
CA TRP A 25 10.10 19.93 3.72
C TRP A 25 10.47 19.89 2.23
N VAL A 26 9.49 19.98 1.34
CA VAL A 26 9.70 20.08 -0.11
C VAL A 26 10.50 21.33 -0.46
N ALA A 27 10.19 22.48 0.17
CA ALA A 27 10.95 23.71 -0.03
C ALA A 27 12.40 23.59 0.45
N LYS A 28 12.62 22.96 1.62
CA LYS A 28 13.96 22.69 2.16
C LYS A 28 14.78 21.78 1.24
N ALA A 29 14.21 20.66 0.80
CA ALA A 29 14.87 19.71 -0.09
C ALA A 29 15.29 20.36 -1.42
N LYS A 30 14.42 21.20 -2.00
CA LYS A 30 14.75 21.99 -3.20
C LYS A 30 15.91 22.98 -2.95
N SER A 31 15.94 23.65 -1.80
CA SER A 31 17.03 24.55 -1.43
C SER A 31 18.35 23.82 -1.21
N ASP A 32 18.29 22.59 -0.70
CA ASP A 32 19.46 21.76 -0.44
C ASP A 32 19.90 20.98 -1.69
N ASN A 33 19.22 21.19 -2.83
CA ASN A 33 19.44 20.52 -4.10
C ASN A 33 19.36 18.97 -3.98
N GLU A 34 18.52 18.49 -3.05
CA GLU A 34 18.19 17.09 -2.84
C GLU A 34 17.07 16.65 -3.80
N GLU A 35 17.19 15.45 -4.36
CA GLU A 35 16.13 14.85 -5.18
C GLU A 35 14.97 14.40 -4.29
N LEU A 36 13.75 14.83 -4.65
CA LEU A 36 12.53 14.36 -4.00
C LEU A 36 12.24 12.91 -4.41
N PRO A 37 11.66 12.09 -3.53
CA PRO A 37 11.26 10.73 -3.87
C PRO A 37 10.20 10.75 -4.99
N GLU A 38 10.17 9.69 -5.79
CA GLU A 38 9.13 9.52 -6.81
C GLU A 38 7.74 9.58 -6.16
N GLY A 39 6.85 10.35 -6.78
CA GLY A 39 5.45 10.43 -6.36
C GLY A 39 4.78 9.05 -6.43
N MET A 40 3.98 8.74 -5.42
CA MET A 40 3.15 7.52 -5.44
C MET A 40 1.94 7.65 -6.38
N ALA A 41 1.59 8.89 -6.76
CA ALA A 41 0.47 9.18 -7.66
C ALA A 41 0.78 8.74 -9.09
N GLY A 42 -0.19 8.10 -9.74
CA GLY A 42 -0.04 7.63 -11.13
C GLY A 42 0.76 6.33 -11.29
N LYS A 43 1.14 5.66 -10.19
CA LYS A 43 1.81 4.36 -10.25
C LYS A 43 0.89 3.33 -10.92
N GLN A 44 1.34 2.78 -12.04
CA GLN A 44 0.63 1.71 -12.72
C GLN A 44 0.98 0.38 -12.06
N TYR A 45 -0.03 -0.31 -11.55
CA TYR A 45 0.14 -1.64 -10.98
C TYR A 45 -0.16 -2.69 -12.05
N SER A 46 0.80 -3.57 -12.32
CA SER A 46 0.66 -4.61 -13.35
C SER A 46 -0.36 -5.70 -13.04
N GLY A 47 -0.86 -5.75 -11.79
CA GLY A 47 -1.68 -6.84 -11.26
C GLY A 47 -0.91 -8.17 -11.07
N LYS A 48 0.36 -8.23 -11.46
CA LYS A 48 1.20 -9.42 -11.36
C LYS A 48 2.14 -9.30 -10.18
N PHE A 49 2.13 -10.28 -9.29
CA PHE A 49 3.08 -10.38 -8.20
C PHE A 49 3.42 -11.84 -7.92
N ASN A 50 4.70 -12.11 -7.70
CA ASN A 50 5.17 -13.44 -7.33
C ASN A 50 5.14 -13.57 -5.80
N LEU A 51 4.37 -14.53 -5.31
CA LEU A 51 4.20 -14.75 -3.88
C LEU A 51 4.96 -16.01 -3.44
N ARG A 52 5.79 -15.88 -2.40
CA ARG A 52 6.40 -17.04 -1.74
C ARG A 52 5.46 -17.55 -0.66
N LEU A 53 5.03 -18.80 -0.78
CA LEU A 53 4.13 -19.47 0.15
C LEU A 53 4.77 -20.74 0.71
N SER A 54 4.34 -21.17 1.89
CA SER A 54 4.66 -22.51 2.36
C SER A 54 3.92 -23.56 1.52
N ALA A 55 4.53 -24.74 1.33
CA ALA A 55 3.93 -25.83 0.55
C ALA A 55 2.51 -26.19 1.06
N ARG A 56 2.35 -26.24 2.39
CA ARG A 56 1.05 -26.51 3.03
C ARG A 56 -0.02 -25.46 2.73
N LEU A 57 0.36 -24.18 2.66
CA LEU A 57 -0.60 -23.13 2.33
C LEU A 57 -0.97 -23.19 0.85
N HIS A 58 0.00 -23.41 -0.02
CA HIS A 58 -0.24 -23.57 -1.45
C HIS A 58 -1.19 -24.75 -1.75
N GLU A 59 -0.96 -25.92 -1.11
CA GLU A 59 -1.82 -27.09 -1.22
C GLU A 59 -3.27 -26.78 -0.80
N ARG A 60 -3.46 -26.13 0.34
CA ARG A 60 -4.79 -25.74 0.82
C ARG A 60 -5.50 -24.80 -0.14
N LEU A 61 -4.80 -23.83 -0.71
CA LEU A 61 -5.37 -22.90 -1.69
C LEU A 61 -5.74 -23.62 -2.99
N ALA A 62 -4.90 -24.54 -3.46
CA ALA A 62 -5.17 -25.33 -4.66
C ALA A 62 -6.39 -26.23 -4.49
N LEU A 63 -6.51 -26.92 -3.35
CA LEU A 63 -7.68 -27.74 -3.03
C LEU A 63 -8.96 -26.90 -2.92
N ALA A 64 -8.88 -25.72 -2.29
CA ALA A 64 -10.03 -24.83 -2.17
C ALA A 64 -10.48 -24.29 -3.53
N ALA A 65 -9.53 -23.89 -4.39
CA ALA A 65 -9.81 -23.47 -5.76
C ALA A 65 -10.47 -24.58 -6.57
N LEU A 66 -9.95 -25.82 -6.46
CA LEU A 66 -10.51 -26.99 -7.14
C LEU A 66 -11.95 -27.28 -6.69
N LYS A 67 -12.22 -27.22 -5.38
CA LYS A 67 -13.56 -27.42 -4.81
C LYS A 67 -14.58 -26.41 -5.36
N GLU A 68 -14.14 -25.20 -5.68
CA GLU A 68 -14.97 -24.15 -6.29
C GLU A 68 -14.96 -24.15 -7.82
N GLY A 69 -14.23 -25.07 -8.46
CA GLY A 69 -14.10 -25.12 -9.92
C GLY A 69 -13.35 -23.92 -10.52
N LYS A 70 -12.46 -23.29 -9.75
CA LYS A 70 -11.72 -22.08 -10.12
C LYS A 70 -10.24 -22.35 -10.35
N SER A 71 -9.60 -21.51 -11.17
CA SER A 71 -8.14 -21.44 -11.19
C SER A 71 -7.63 -20.92 -9.85
N LEU A 72 -6.41 -21.31 -9.47
CA LEU A 72 -5.77 -20.83 -8.23
C LEU A 72 -5.68 -19.29 -8.20
N ASN A 73 -5.35 -18.67 -9.34
CA ASN A 73 -5.25 -17.21 -9.44
C ASN A 73 -6.60 -16.52 -9.21
N ASN A 74 -7.67 -17.01 -9.82
CA ASN A 74 -9.01 -16.42 -9.65
C ASN A 74 -9.50 -16.60 -8.21
N TYR A 75 -9.30 -17.79 -7.64
CA TYR A 75 -9.65 -18.05 -6.25
C TYR A 75 -8.93 -17.10 -5.28
N VAL A 76 -7.62 -16.92 -5.45
CA VAL A 76 -6.83 -16.01 -4.61
C VAL A 76 -7.27 -14.55 -4.80
N ALA A 77 -7.52 -14.11 -6.04
CA ALA A 77 -7.99 -12.76 -6.32
C ALA A 77 -9.31 -12.45 -5.61
N GLU A 78 -10.31 -13.33 -5.72
CA GLU A 78 -11.60 -13.15 -5.04
C GLU A 78 -11.48 -13.14 -3.50
N VAL A 79 -10.60 -13.97 -2.94
CA VAL A 79 -10.35 -13.99 -1.49
C VAL A 79 -9.73 -12.66 -1.04
N LEU A 80 -8.80 -12.10 -1.82
CA LEU A 80 -8.18 -10.81 -1.55
C LEU A 80 -9.19 -9.67 -1.67
N GLU A 81 -9.99 -9.64 -2.73
CA GLU A 81 -11.07 -8.65 -2.91
C GLU A 81 -12.06 -8.68 -1.76
N ARG A 82 -12.54 -9.87 -1.36
CA ARG A 82 -13.46 -10.03 -0.24
C ARG A 82 -12.88 -9.54 1.09
N ARG A 83 -11.56 -9.62 1.25
CA ARG A 83 -10.88 -9.16 2.46
C ARG A 83 -10.69 -7.65 2.48
N LEU A 84 -10.48 -7.02 1.32
CA LEU A 84 -10.28 -5.58 1.17
C LEU A 84 -11.60 -4.79 1.10
N SER A 85 -12.68 -5.40 0.62
CA SER A 85 -14.01 -4.79 0.54
C SER A 85 -14.79 -4.80 1.87
N ARG A 86 -14.09 -5.03 2.99
CA ARG A 86 -14.60 -4.93 4.37
C ARG A 86 -13.97 -3.74 5.06
#